data_AF-A0A0G9MPL5-F1
#
_entry.id   AF-A0A0G9MPL5-F1
#
_cell.length_a   1.000
_cell.length_b   1.000
_cell.length_c   1.000
_cell.angle_alpha   90.00
_cell.angle_beta   90.00
_cell.angle_gamma   90.00
#
_symmetry.space_group_name_H-M   'P 1'
#
loop_
_entity.id
_entity.type
_entity.pdbx_description
1 polymer ?
#
loop_
_entity_poly.entity_id
_entity_poly.type
_entity_poly.pdbx_seq_one_letter_code
_entity_poly.pdbx_strand_id
1 'polypeptide(L)'
;MNEAYRQKLLHWFMSMLLCMSLPTFLANWEWFYDLPKSYLDYGEYDLEWSIWGIGEAVIYFAFYFIIVAPWHLFDFLQRENPDSLWKERLAEYRTFCSVVLATMMLSAVEGTSIFNHNSCDELPEAMFTTCYITMPKWLEWSSLAAIFLALLLVVAKAGISISTWFSERK
;
A
#
# COMPACT_ATOMS: atom_id res chain seq x y z
N MET A 1 31.77 -3.14 -7.43
CA MET A 1 30.32 -2.84 -7.36
C MET A 1 30.08 -1.55 -8.12
N ASN A 2 29.30 -1.59 -9.20
CA ASN A 2 29.04 -0.42 -10.07
C ASN A 2 28.05 0.55 -9.38
N GLU A 3 28.15 1.85 -9.67
CA GLU A 3 27.29 2.91 -9.12
C GLU A 3 25.80 2.65 -9.42
N ALA A 4 25.48 2.17 -10.62
CA ALA A 4 24.12 1.80 -10.99
C ALA A 4 23.53 0.72 -10.07
N TYR A 5 24.32 -0.27 -9.67
CA TYR A 5 23.86 -1.31 -8.74
C TYR A 5 23.61 -0.75 -7.33
N ARG A 6 24.45 0.19 -6.88
CA ARG A 6 24.28 0.87 -5.58
C ARG A 6 22.96 1.64 -5.51
N GLN A 7 22.62 2.35 -6.59
CA GLN A 7 21.37 3.10 -6.67
C GLN A 7 20.14 2.18 -6.63
N LYS A 8 20.16 1.06 -7.37
CA LYS A 8 19.07 0.06 -7.32
C LYS A 8 18.90 -0.54 -5.92
N LEU A 9 20.02 -0.85 -5.26
CA LEU A 9 20.01 -1.35 -3.89
C LEU A 9 19.45 -0.30 -2.90
N LEU A 10 19.82 0.97 -3.05
CA LEU A 10 19.28 2.04 -2.23
C LEU A 10 17.76 2.20 -2.46
N HIS A 11 17.29 2.17 -3.71
CA HIS A 11 15.86 2.23 -4.03
C HIS A 11 15.09 1.04 -3.44
N TRP A 12 15.68 -0.16 -3.45
CA TRP A 12 15.12 -1.34 -2.79
C TRP A 12 14.95 -1.10 -1.29
N PHE A 13 16.02 -0.69 -0.60
CA PHE A 13 15.98 -0.41 0.84
C PHE A 13 14.96 0.68 1.20
N MET A 14 14.93 1.77 0.44
CA MET A 14 13.94 2.84 0.65
C MET A 14 12.50 2.36 0.45
N SER A 15 12.27 1.47 -0.50
CA SER A 15 10.94 0.90 -0.73
C SER A 15 10.54 -0.10 0.35
N MET A 16 11.49 -0.86 0.91
CA MET A 16 11.24 -1.72 2.07
C MET A 16 10.89 -0.90 3.31
N LEU A 17 11.64 0.18 3.58
CA LEU A 17 11.31 1.11 4.67
C LEU A 17 9.92 1.73 4.47
N LEU A 18 9.60 2.08 3.22
CA LEU A 18 8.25 2.54 2.87
C LEU A 18 7.21 1.46 3.18
N CYS A 19 7.38 0.22 2.72
CA CYS A 19 6.48 -0.90 3.02
C CYS A 19 6.28 -1.14 4.52
N MET A 20 7.30 -0.92 5.34
CA MET A 20 7.20 -1.06 6.80
C MET A 20 6.48 0.13 7.46
N SER A 21 6.48 1.31 6.84
CA SER A 21 5.95 2.54 7.44
C SER A 21 4.43 2.49 7.69
N LEU A 22 3.63 1.95 6.76
CA LEU A 22 2.18 1.85 6.93
C LEU A 22 1.78 0.83 8.01
N PRO A 23 2.25 -0.43 7.99
CA PRO A 23 2.03 -1.37 9.10
C PRO A 23 2.42 -0.79 10.45
N THR A 24 3.57 -0.11 10.51
CA THR A 24 4.02 0.56 11.73
C THR A 24 3.04 1.65 12.14
N PHE A 25 2.61 2.50 11.20
CA PHE A 25 1.64 3.56 11.46
C PHE A 25 0.31 3.00 11.97
N LEU A 26 -0.26 1.99 11.30
CA LEU A 26 -1.53 1.38 11.69
C LEU A 26 -1.44 0.68 13.05
N ALA A 27 -0.36 -0.05 13.31
CA ALA A 27 -0.14 -0.67 14.62
C ALA A 27 0.00 0.38 15.74
N ASN A 28 0.63 1.53 15.46
CA ASN A 28 0.69 2.63 16.42
C ASN A 28 -0.68 3.30 16.59
N TRP A 29 -1.43 3.48 15.51
CA TRP A 29 -2.79 4.04 15.57
C TRP A 29 -3.69 3.17 16.45
N GLU A 30 -3.71 1.86 16.20
CA GLU A 30 -4.45 0.89 17.00
C GLU A 30 -4.07 0.97 18.49
N TRP A 31 -2.76 0.98 18.77
CA TRP A 31 -2.26 0.96 20.15
C TRP A 31 -2.51 2.25 20.93
N PHE A 32 -2.39 3.40 20.28
CA PHE A 32 -2.46 4.70 20.94
C PHE A 32 -3.83 5.39 20.83
N TYR A 33 -4.67 5.01 19.89
CA TYR A 33 -6.00 5.59 19.69
C TYR A 33 -7.11 4.58 19.92
N ASP A 34 -7.15 3.49 19.16
CA ASP A 34 -8.34 2.62 19.14
C ASP A 34 -8.46 1.78 20.41
N LEU A 35 -7.37 1.19 20.91
CA LEU A 35 -7.37 0.43 22.16
C LEU A 35 -7.75 1.25 23.40
N PRO A 36 -7.18 2.46 23.62
CA PRO A 36 -7.62 3.32 24.70
C PRO A 36 -9.09 3.74 24.57
N LYS A 37 -9.55 4.03 23.35
CA LYS A 37 -10.94 4.43 23.10
C LYS A 37 -11.91 3.29 23.39
N SER A 38 -11.63 2.08 22.92
CA SER A 38 -12.48 0.92 23.19
C SER A 38 -12.53 0.58 24.68
N TYR A 39 -11.42 0.71 25.41
CA TYR A 39 -11.41 0.53 26.86
C TYR A 39 -12.30 1.56 27.58
N LEU A 40 -12.29 2.82 27.13
CA LEU A 40 -13.15 3.87 27.70
C LEU A 40 -14.64 3.63 27.40
N ASP A 41 -14.95 3.13 26.20
CA ASP A 41 -16.34 2.92 25.76
C ASP A 41 -16.97 1.65 26.35
N TYR A 42 -16.19 0.57 26.51
CA TYR A 42 -16.70 -0.75 26.92
C TYR A 42 -16.24 -1.21 28.30
N GLY A 43 -15.24 -0.55 28.91
CA GLY A 43 -14.77 -0.84 30.28
C GLY A 43 -13.91 -2.10 30.42
N GLU A 44 -13.67 -2.84 29.33
CA GLU A 44 -12.88 -4.08 29.32
C GLU A 44 -11.80 -4.03 28.23
N TYR A 45 -10.66 -4.66 28.50
CA TYR A 45 -9.60 -4.82 27.52
C TYR A 45 -9.85 -6.09 26.71
N ASP A 46 -10.12 -5.93 25.42
CA ASP A 46 -10.29 -7.04 24.50
C ASP A 46 -8.95 -7.41 23.83
N LEU A 47 -8.43 -8.59 24.18
CA LEU A 47 -7.21 -9.13 23.61
C LEU A 47 -7.40 -9.48 22.11
N GLU A 48 -8.61 -9.86 21.70
CA GLU A 48 -8.91 -10.23 20.32
C GLU A 48 -8.73 -9.04 19.37
N TRP A 49 -9.23 -7.87 19.76
CA TRP A 49 -9.01 -6.59 19.07
C TRP A 49 -7.52 -6.30 18.87
N SER A 50 -6.72 -6.46 19.92
CA SER A 50 -5.27 -6.21 19.87
C SER A 50 -4.54 -7.16 18.91
N ILE A 51 -4.95 -8.42 18.86
CA ILE A 51 -4.39 -9.43 17.95
C ILE A 51 -4.79 -9.11 16.50
N TRP A 52 -6.02 -8.63 16.30
CA TRP A 52 -6.54 -8.29 14.99
C TRP A 52 -5.75 -7.15 14.34
N GLY A 53 -5.47 -6.06 15.07
CA GLY A 53 -4.67 -4.94 14.55
C GLY A 53 -3.24 -5.32 14.16
N ILE A 54 -2.59 -6.21 14.92
CA ILE A 54 -1.27 -6.77 14.55
C ILE A 54 -1.39 -7.62 13.27
N GLY A 55 -2.44 -8.44 13.17
CA GLY A 55 -2.73 -9.24 11.99
C GLY A 55 -2.91 -8.37 10.74
N GLU A 56 -3.68 -7.29 10.85
CA GLU A 56 -3.93 -6.35 9.76
C GLU A 56 -2.63 -5.68 9.29
N ALA A 57 -1.79 -5.22 10.23
CA ALA A 57 -0.48 -4.64 9.92
C ALA A 57 0.42 -5.62 9.12
N VAL A 58 0.45 -6.90 9.50
CA VAL A 58 1.20 -7.94 8.78
C VAL A 58 0.62 -8.18 7.38
N ILE A 59 -0.70 -8.17 7.22
CA ILE A 59 -1.36 -8.30 5.93
C ILE A 59 -1.00 -7.13 5.01
N TYR A 60 -1.03 -5.89 5.50
CA TYR A 60 -0.60 -4.73 4.70
C TYR A 60 0.86 -4.86 4.28
N PHE A 61 1.77 -5.27 5.18
CA PHE A 61 3.16 -5.51 4.81
C PHE A 61 3.27 -6.51 3.67
N ALA A 62 2.62 -7.67 3.80
CA ALA A 62 2.66 -8.72 2.79
C ALA A 62 2.10 -8.24 1.44
N PHE A 63 0.97 -7.51 1.48
CA PHE A 63 0.34 -6.96 0.29
C PHE A 63 1.27 -6.00 -0.48
N TYR A 64 1.83 -4.99 0.21
CA TYR A 64 2.75 -4.04 -0.43
C TYR A 64 4.07 -4.68 -0.82
N PHE A 65 4.56 -5.66 -0.06
CA PHE A 65 5.75 -6.41 -0.43
C PHE A 65 5.57 -7.17 -1.75
N ILE A 66 4.40 -7.78 -1.98
CA ILE A 66 4.08 -8.47 -3.26
C ILE A 66 4.06 -7.50 -4.46
N ILE A 67 3.84 -6.21 -4.25
CA ILE A 67 3.90 -5.19 -5.31
C ILE A 67 5.34 -4.70 -5.51
N VAL A 68 6.03 -4.38 -4.42
CA VAL A 68 7.37 -3.79 -4.42
C VAL A 68 8.45 -4.80 -4.81
N ALA A 69 8.39 -6.03 -4.31
CA ALA A 69 9.39 -7.06 -4.58
C ALA A 69 9.54 -7.39 -6.06
N PRO A 70 8.46 -7.66 -6.82
CA PRO A 70 8.57 -7.92 -8.25
C PRO A 70 9.06 -6.70 -9.04
N TRP A 71 8.62 -5.49 -8.70
CA TRP A 71 9.08 -4.29 -9.41
C TRP A 71 10.61 -4.16 -9.36
N HIS A 72 11.17 -4.30 -8.15
CA HIS A 72 12.63 -4.22 -7.96
C HIS A 72 13.36 -5.42 -8.53
N LEU A 73 12.78 -6.63 -8.49
CA LEU A 73 13.35 -7.78 -9.17
C LEU A 73 13.57 -7.47 -10.66
N PHE A 74 12.57 -6.92 -11.34
CA PHE A 74 12.69 -6.54 -12.74
C PHE A 74 13.60 -5.33 -12.96
N ASP A 75 13.70 -4.42 -11.99
CA ASP A 75 14.67 -3.34 -12.01
C ASP A 75 16.11 -3.86 -11.96
N PHE A 76 16.42 -4.83 -11.10
CA PHE A 76 17.73 -5.47 -11.05
C PHE A 76 18.06 -6.26 -12.32
N LEU A 77 17.07 -6.88 -12.96
CA LEU A 77 17.25 -7.61 -14.21
C LEU A 77 17.44 -6.70 -15.44
N GLN A 78 16.95 -5.47 -15.39
CA GLN A 78 17.09 -4.51 -16.47
C GLN A 78 18.55 -4.05 -16.61
N ARG A 79 19.14 -4.26 -17.79
CA ARG A 79 20.54 -3.94 -18.07
C ARG A 79 20.71 -2.68 -18.89
N GLU A 80 19.84 -2.48 -19.89
CA GLU A 80 19.84 -1.31 -20.75
C GLU A 80 18.74 -0.32 -20.38
N ASN A 81 18.96 0.93 -20.76
CA ASN A 81 17.95 1.96 -20.65
C ASN A 81 16.85 1.72 -21.69
N PRO A 82 15.60 2.08 -21.42
CA PRO A 82 14.52 1.90 -22.39
C PRO A 82 14.68 2.78 -23.62
N ASP A 83 14.34 2.26 -24.80
CA ASP A 83 14.51 2.96 -26.08
C ASP A 83 13.55 4.14 -26.32
N SER A 84 12.61 4.40 -25.41
CA SER A 84 11.64 5.48 -25.54
C SER A 84 11.35 6.18 -24.22
N LEU A 85 11.11 7.49 -24.31
CA LEU A 85 10.80 8.36 -23.16
C LEU A 85 9.59 7.87 -22.36
N TRP A 86 8.58 7.29 -23.03
CA TRP A 86 7.40 6.74 -22.37
C TRP A 86 7.75 5.50 -21.52
N LYS A 87 8.56 4.58 -22.07
CA LYS A 87 9.03 3.41 -21.32
C LYS A 87 9.92 3.82 -20.15
N GLU A 88 10.78 4.84 -20.36
CA GLU A 88 11.60 5.41 -19.30
C GLU A 88 10.73 5.92 -18.14
N ARG A 89 9.73 6.77 -18.43
CA ARG A 89 8.81 7.32 -17.41
C ARG A 89 8.04 6.26 -16.63
N LEU A 90 7.60 5.19 -17.29
CA LEU A 90 6.90 4.08 -16.64
C LEU A 90 7.83 3.20 -15.79
N ALA A 91 9.10 3.10 -16.18
CA ALA A 91 10.11 2.31 -15.48
C ALA A 91 10.87 3.13 -14.41
N GLU A 92 10.61 4.43 -14.29
CA GLU A 92 11.23 5.32 -13.31
C GLU A 92 10.80 4.98 -11.88
N TYR A 93 11.79 4.87 -10.99
CA TYR A 93 11.58 4.61 -9.56
C TYR A 93 10.67 5.66 -8.91
N ARG A 94 10.82 6.93 -9.28
CA ARG A 94 10.01 8.02 -8.72
C ARG A 94 8.53 7.85 -9.04
N THR A 95 8.18 7.46 -10.27
CA THR A 95 6.80 7.20 -10.68
C THR A 95 6.21 6.08 -9.85
N PHE A 96 6.93 4.96 -9.74
CA PHE A 96 6.51 3.81 -8.94
C PHE A 96 6.32 4.18 -7.46
N CYS A 97 7.31 4.82 -6.85
CA CYS A 97 7.27 5.23 -5.46
C CYS A 97 6.11 6.20 -5.17
N SER A 98 5.83 7.15 -6.08
CA SER A 98 4.72 8.09 -5.93
C SER A 98 3.36 7.38 -5.92
N VAL A 99 3.18 6.39 -6.80
CA VAL A 99 1.94 5.61 -6.86
C VAL A 99 1.80 4.73 -5.62
N VAL A 100 2.85 4.02 -5.21
CA VAL A 100 2.84 3.21 -3.98
C VAL A 100 2.53 4.06 -2.77
N LEU A 101 3.18 5.22 -2.62
CA LEU A 101 2.94 6.14 -1.52
C LEU A 101 1.49 6.65 -1.51
N ALA A 102 0.92 6.98 -2.67
CA ALA A 102 -0.47 7.39 -2.78
C ALA A 102 -1.42 6.27 -2.32
N THR A 103 -1.17 5.03 -2.75
CA THR A 103 -1.96 3.87 -2.28
C THR A 103 -1.85 3.69 -0.77
N MET A 104 -0.65 3.80 -0.21
CA MET A 104 -0.43 3.67 1.23
C MET A 104 -1.11 4.78 2.04
N MET A 105 -1.10 6.01 1.53
CA MET A 105 -1.81 7.13 2.15
C MET A 105 -3.32 6.89 2.15
N LEU A 106 -3.89 6.39 1.04
CA LEU A 106 -5.30 6.05 0.98
C LEU A 106 -5.63 4.92 1.98
N SER A 107 -4.87 3.82 1.99
CA SER A 107 -5.07 2.74 2.97
C SER A 107 -4.91 3.21 4.42
N ALA A 108 -4.01 4.15 4.71
CA ALA A 108 -3.90 4.74 6.04
C ALA A 108 -5.18 5.48 6.43
N VAL A 109 -5.74 6.27 5.50
CA VAL A 109 -7.01 6.98 5.72
C VAL A 109 -8.15 6.00 5.94
N GLU A 110 -8.22 4.92 5.15
CA GLU A 110 -9.23 3.85 5.34
C GLU A 110 -9.10 3.19 6.71
N GLY A 111 -7.87 2.81 7.10
CA GLY A 111 -7.59 2.15 8.39
C GLY A 111 -7.96 3.01 9.60
N THR A 112 -7.80 4.34 9.52
CA THR A 112 -8.20 5.23 10.63
C THR A 112 -9.71 5.37 10.83
N SER A 113 -10.53 4.90 9.88
CA SER A 113 -12.00 4.98 9.94
C SER A 113 -12.58 6.39 10.09
N ILE A 114 -11.78 7.46 9.91
CA ILE A 114 -12.19 8.86 10.14
C ILE A 114 -13.36 9.29 9.23
N PHE A 115 -13.45 8.71 8.03
CA PHE A 115 -14.50 9.02 7.06
C PHE A 115 -15.65 8.00 7.04
N ASN A 116 -15.64 7.04 7.95
CA ASN A 116 -16.68 6.03 7.98
C ASN A 116 -18.00 6.65 8.45
N HIS A 117 -19.07 6.34 7.72
CA HIS A 117 -20.44 6.72 8.09
C HIS A 117 -21.13 5.53 8.77
N ASN A 118 -21.62 5.77 9.99
CA ASN A 118 -22.49 4.84 10.69
C ASN A 118 -23.95 5.20 10.36
N SER A 119 -24.64 4.31 9.66
CA SER A 119 -26.04 4.52 9.26
C SER A 119 -27.00 4.67 10.43
N CYS A 120 -26.60 4.28 11.64
CA CYS A 120 -27.41 4.37 12.85
C CYS A 120 -27.32 5.71 13.58
N ASP A 121 -26.33 6.55 13.25
CA ASP A 121 -26.30 7.93 13.76
C ASP A 121 -27.32 8.83 13.03
N GLU A 122 -27.76 8.42 11.83
CA GLU A 122 -28.73 9.15 11.00
C GLU A 122 -30.19 8.70 11.23
N LEU A 123 -30.41 7.51 11.80
CA LEU A 123 -31.74 6.91 12.01
C LEU A 123 -31.87 6.39 13.46
N PRO A 124 -32.24 7.25 14.43
CA PRO A 124 -32.24 6.92 15.85
C PRO A 124 -33.26 5.82 16.25
N GLU A 125 -34.16 5.41 15.35
CA GLU A 125 -35.18 4.38 15.60
C GLU A 125 -34.93 3.06 14.83
N ALA A 126 -33.83 2.95 14.07
CA ALA A 126 -33.52 1.72 13.35
C ALA A 126 -33.02 0.64 14.33
N MET A 127 -33.62 -0.56 14.28
CA MET A 127 -33.18 -1.71 15.08
C MET A 127 -31.70 -2.01 14.79
N PHE A 128 -30.92 -2.22 15.86
CA PHE A 128 -29.48 -2.53 15.86
C PHE A 128 -29.02 -3.56 14.81
N THR A 129 -29.92 -4.42 14.33
CA THR A 129 -29.68 -5.42 13.29
C THR A 129 -29.47 -4.87 11.87
N THR A 130 -29.57 -3.55 11.65
CA THR A 130 -29.40 -2.93 10.32
C THR A 130 -28.34 -1.83 10.25
N CYS A 131 -27.57 -1.62 11.32
CA CYS A 131 -26.46 -0.66 11.30
C CYS A 131 -25.34 -1.16 10.39
N TYR A 132 -24.95 -0.34 9.41
CA TYR A 132 -23.77 -0.58 8.60
C TYR A 132 -22.80 0.59 8.72
N ILE A 133 -21.53 0.25 8.89
CA ILE A 133 -20.43 1.19 8.78
C ILE A 133 -19.97 1.12 7.32
N THR A 134 -20.14 2.21 6.58
CA THR A 134 -19.73 2.29 5.17
C THR A 134 -18.73 3.40 4.94
N MET A 135 -17.81 3.15 4.03
CA MET A 135 -16.84 4.12 3.58
C MET A 135 -17.40 4.91 2.40
N PRO A 136 -17.07 6.20 2.23
CA PRO A 136 -17.49 6.95 1.06
C PRO A 136 -16.93 6.33 -0.23
N LYS A 137 -17.82 6.13 -1.22
CA LYS A 137 -17.48 5.49 -2.50
C LYS A 137 -16.28 6.13 -3.20
N TRP A 138 -16.09 7.44 -3.10
CA TRP A 138 -14.96 8.11 -3.76
C TRP A 138 -13.61 7.63 -3.20
N LEU A 139 -13.54 7.32 -1.91
CA LEU A 139 -12.33 6.82 -1.26
C LEU A 139 -12.07 5.39 -1.75
N GLU A 140 -13.10 4.54 -1.75
CA GLU A 140 -13.05 3.15 -2.24
C GLU A 140 -12.54 3.09 -3.69
N TRP A 141 -13.14 3.87 -4.60
CA TRP A 141 -12.73 3.92 -6.00
C TRP A 141 -11.30 4.46 -6.17
N SER A 142 -10.90 5.43 -5.35
CA SER A 142 -9.55 6.00 -5.40
C SER A 142 -8.50 4.97 -4.98
N SER A 143 -8.76 4.22 -3.91
CA SER A 143 -7.87 3.16 -3.42
C SER A 143 -7.73 2.04 -4.45
N LEU A 144 -8.84 1.57 -5.01
CA LEU A 144 -8.83 0.56 -6.07
C LEU A 144 -8.05 1.03 -7.30
N ALA A 145 -8.25 2.28 -7.73
CA ALA A 145 -7.52 2.85 -8.85
C ALA A 145 -6.00 2.94 -8.58
N ALA A 146 -5.60 3.34 -7.37
CA ALA A 146 -4.21 3.45 -6.97
C ALA A 146 -3.51 2.06 -6.91
N ILE A 147 -4.19 1.06 -6.34
CA ILE A 147 -3.71 -0.34 -6.35
C ILE A 147 -3.56 -0.85 -7.78
N PHE A 148 -4.56 -0.64 -8.62
CA PHE A 148 -4.54 -1.06 -10.01
C PHE A 148 -3.38 -0.42 -10.78
N LEU A 149 -3.14 0.88 -10.59
CA LEU A 149 -2.01 1.60 -11.19
C LEU A 149 -0.66 1.04 -10.70
N ALA A 150 -0.53 0.74 -9.41
CA ALA A 150 0.70 0.14 -8.86
C ALA A 150 1.01 -1.20 -9.52
N LEU A 151 0.01 -2.08 -9.63
CA LEU A 151 0.13 -3.38 -10.31
C LEU A 151 0.45 -3.22 -11.79
N LEU A 152 -0.18 -2.26 -12.47
CA LEU A 152 0.08 -1.97 -13.88
C LEU A 152 1.53 -1.52 -14.10
N LEU A 153 2.10 -0.72 -13.18
CA LEU A 153 3.50 -0.33 -13.23
C LEU A 153 4.46 -1.52 -13.03
N VAL A 154 4.10 -2.49 -12.17
CA VAL A 154 4.88 -3.74 -12.03
C VAL A 154 4.90 -4.52 -13.35
N VAL A 155 3.73 -4.70 -13.97
CA VAL A 155 3.62 -5.41 -15.25
C VAL A 155 4.35 -4.66 -16.37
N ALA A 156 4.22 -3.34 -16.43
CA ALA A 156 4.93 -2.52 -17.39
C ALA A 156 6.46 -2.63 -17.21
N LYS A 157 6.95 -2.54 -15.97
CA LYS A 157 8.36 -2.72 -15.63
C LYS A 157 8.87 -4.09 -16.08
N ALA A 158 8.13 -5.16 -15.80
CA ALA A 158 8.47 -6.51 -16.24
C ALA A 158 8.60 -6.59 -17.77
N GLY A 159 7.61 -6.09 -18.52
CA GLY A 159 7.62 -6.09 -19.98
C GLY A 159 8.79 -5.28 -20.56
N ILE A 160 9.11 -4.12 -19.97
CA ILE A 160 10.23 -3.29 -20.39
C ILE A 160 11.56 -4.01 -20.14
N SER A 161 11.78 -4.53 -18.93
CA SER A 161 13.00 -5.25 -18.58
C SER A 161 13.24 -6.47 -19.47
N ILE A 162 12.18 -7.24 -19.76
CA ILE A 162 12.24 -8.38 -20.67
C ILE A 162 12.58 -7.93 -22.09
N SER A 163 11.94 -6.86 -22.59
CA SER A 163 12.21 -6.36 -23.94
C SER A 163 13.65 -5.90 -24.14
N THR A 164 14.22 -5.21 -23.15
CA THR A 164 15.63 -4.78 -23.19
C THR A 164 16.59 -5.97 -23.16
N TRP A 165 16.26 -7.02 -22.41
CA TRP A 165 17.10 -8.21 -22.30
C TRP A 165 17.18 -9.03 -23.59
N PHE A 166 16.11 -9.05 -24.39
CA PHE A 166 16.12 -9.69 -25.71
C PHE A 166 16.77 -8.83 -26.79
N SER A 167 16.83 -7.51 -26.61
CA SER A 167 17.54 -6.60 -27.50
C SER A 167 19.05 -6.86 -27.48
N GLU A 168 19.64 -7.04 -26.29
CA GLU A 168 21.08 -7.37 -26.11
C GLU A 168 21.55 -8.66 -26.80
N ARG A 169 20.63 -9.58 -27.14
CA ARG A 169 20.96 -10.89 -27.71
C ARG A 169 20.93 -10.96 -29.24
N LYS A 170 20.55 -9.87 -29.91
CA LYS A 170 20.53 -9.76 -31.37
C LYS A 170 21.79 -9.06 -31.86
#